data_AF-T1BBX8-F1
#
_entry.id   AF-T1BBX8-F1
#
_cell.length_a   1.000
_cell.length_b   1.000
_cell.length_c   1.000
_cell.angle_alpha   90.00
_cell.angle_beta   90.00
_cell.angle_gamma   90.00
#
_symmetry.space_group_name_H-M   'P 1'
#
loop_
_entity.id
_entity.type
_entity.pdbx_description
1 polymer ?
#
loop_
_entity_poly.entity_id
_entity_poly.type
_entity_poly.pdbx_seq_one_letter_code
_entity_poly.pdbx_strand_id
1 'polypeptide(L)'
;MAAYNAGEGKVANAVADAGTENYWEIRNTRALSNETKDYVPKFIAAMRIAKDPARYGFTDIEYDDPLNLDTVKLKRPTEVKVLARAAGVSYREFKEMNPSLTRWSTPPYMHNVPINVPKGE
;
A
#
# COMPACT_ATOMS: atom_id res chain seq x y z
N MET A 1 -15.21 1.46 -1.07
CA MET A 1 -14.18 1.00 -2.05
C MET A 1 -14.09 1.90 -3.28
N ALA A 2 -15.18 2.16 -4.01
CA ALA A 2 -15.12 3.06 -5.19
C ALA A 2 -14.66 4.49 -4.87
N ALA A 3 -14.97 5.00 -3.67
CA ALA A 3 -14.52 6.30 -3.18
C ALA A 3 -12.99 6.43 -3.08
N TYR A 4 -12.27 5.31 -2.99
CA TYR A 4 -10.81 5.31 -3.00
C TYR A 4 -10.25 5.78 -4.36
N ASN A 5 -10.93 5.45 -5.46
CA ASN A 5 -10.54 5.85 -6.82
C ASN A 5 -11.20 7.18 -7.23
N ALA A 6 -12.48 7.38 -6.94
CA ALA A 6 -13.24 8.54 -7.41
C ALA A 6 -13.33 9.73 -6.42
N GLY A 7 -12.89 9.54 -5.18
CA GLY A 7 -13.17 10.46 -4.07
C GLY A 7 -14.56 10.24 -3.46
N GLU A 8 -14.69 10.51 -2.16
CA GLU A 8 -15.92 10.29 -1.39
C GLU A 8 -17.10 11.11 -1.90
N GLY A 9 -16.89 12.41 -2.20
CA GLY A 9 -17.95 13.29 -2.69
C GLY A 9 -18.55 12.86 -4.04
N LYS A 10 -17.74 12.27 -4.92
CA LYS A 10 -18.23 11.77 -6.22
C LYS A 10 -19.09 10.52 -6.06
N VAL A 11 -18.77 9.67 -5.10
CA VAL A 11 -19.60 8.51 -4.75
C VAL A 11 -20.88 8.95 -4.06
N ALA A 12 -20.81 9.92 -3.15
CA ALA A 12 -21.99 10.48 -2.48
C ALA A 12 -22.98 11.07 -3.49
N ASN A 13 -22.50 11.86 -4.46
CA ASN A 13 -23.33 12.36 -5.55
C ASN A 13 -23.91 11.22 -6.40
N ALA A 14 -23.12 10.20 -6.71
CA ALA A 14 -23.60 9.06 -7.49
C ALA A 14 -24.69 8.24 -6.77
N VAL A 15 -24.60 8.12 -5.45
CA VAL A 15 -25.65 7.51 -4.60
C VAL A 15 -26.91 8.37 -4.61
N ALA A 16 -26.77 9.69 -4.43
CA ALA A 16 -27.89 10.63 -4.46
C ALA A 16 -28.60 10.63 -5.82
N ASP A 17 -27.84 10.65 -6.92
CA ASP A 17 -28.36 10.63 -8.29
C ASP A 17 -29.01 9.30 -8.66
N ALA A 18 -28.47 8.18 -8.17
CA ALA A 18 -28.99 6.85 -8.44
C ALA A 18 -30.15 6.44 -7.50
N GLY A 19 -30.32 7.13 -6.37
CA GLY A 19 -31.33 6.82 -5.36
C GLY A 19 -31.11 5.48 -4.64
N THR A 20 -29.90 4.93 -4.70
CA THR A 20 -29.55 3.61 -4.15
C THR A 20 -28.10 3.61 -3.69
N GLU A 21 -27.81 2.86 -2.63
CA GLU A 21 -26.45 2.61 -2.13
C GLU A 21 -25.85 1.32 -2.73
N ASN A 22 -26.63 0.57 -3.52
CA ASN A 22 -26.16 -0.67 -4.14
C ASN A 22 -25.18 -0.35 -5.27
N TYR A 23 -23.91 -0.65 -5.04
CA TYR A 23 -22.84 -0.45 -6.01
C TYR A 23 -23.14 -1.04 -7.40
N TRP A 24 -23.76 -2.21 -7.48
CA TRP A 24 -24.04 -2.88 -8.75
C TRP A 24 -25.12 -2.16 -9.56
N GLU A 25 -26.07 -1.51 -8.87
CA GLU A 25 -27.08 -0.67 -9.49
C GLU A 25 -26.46 0.66 -9.95
N ILE A 26 -25.68 1.32 -9.08
CA ILE A 26 -24.95 2.57 -9.41
C ILE A 26 -23.99 2.35 -10.60
N ARG A 27 -23.33 1.18 -10.66
CA ARG A 27 -22.45 0.80 -11.76
C ARG A 27 -23.14 0.86 -13.13
N ASN A 28 -24.43 0.58 -13.18
CA ASN A 28 -25.20 0.60 -14.43
C ASN A 28 -25.64 2.02 -14.83
N THR A 29 -25.48 3.02 -13.97
CA THR A 29 -25.81 4.43 -14.28
C THR A 29 -24.62 5.17 -14.89
N ARG A 30 -24.80 6.43 -15.31
CA ARG A 30 -23.70 7.29 -15.79
C ARG A 30 -22.99 8.07 -14.67
N ALA A 31 -23.36 7.86 -13.41
CA ALA A 31 -22.87 8.66 -12.29
C ALA A 31 -21.39 8.40 -11.94
N LEU A 32 -20.84 7.24 -12.33
CA LEU A 32 -19.44 6.89 -12.15
C LEU A 32 -18.72 6.75 -13.50
N SER A 33 -17.42 7.06 -13.54
CA SER A 33 -16.59 6.76 -14.72
C SER A 33 -16.39 5.25 -14.87
N ASN A 34 -16.10 4.78 -16.09
CA ASN A 34 -15.82 3.35 -16.34
C ASN A 34 -14.65 2.85 -15.49
N GLU A 35 -13.59 3.64 -15.33
CA GLU A 35 -12.46 3.32 -14.46
C GLU A 35 -12.91 3.03 -13.01
N THR A 36 -13.79 3.88 -12.46
CA THR A 36 -14.32 3.71 -11.09
C THR A 36 -15.26 2.50 -10.99
N LYS A 37 -16.07 2.27 -12.03
CA LYS A 37 -16.97 1.10 -12.13
C LYS A 37 -16.24 -0.22 -12.24
N ASP A 38 -15.00 -0.20 -12.71
CA ASP A 38 -14.18 -1.40 -12.83
C ASP A 38 -13.32 -1.65 -11.60
N TYR A 39 -13.15 -0.65 -10.72
CA TYR A 39 -12.30 -0.78 -9.53
C TYR A 39 -12.72 -1.92 -8.61
N VAL A 40 -14.01 -2.00 -8.25
CA VAL A 40 -14.50 -3.05 -7.35
C VAL A 40 -14.47 -4.43 -8.02
N PRO A 41 -14.95 -4.63 -9.27
CA PRO A 41 -14.80 -5.90 -9.97
C PRO A 41 -13.35 -6.35 -10.11
N LYS A 42 -12.42 -5.45 -10.48
CA LYS A 42 -10.99 -5.77 -10.59
C LYS A 42 -10.40 -6.18 -9.25
N PHE A 43 -10.74 -5.48 -8.17
CA PHE A 43 -10.30 -5.83 -6.82
C PHE A 43 -10.81 -7.21 -6.39
N ILE A 44 -12.08 -7.52 -6.63
CA ILE A 44 -12.66 -8.86 -6.35
C ILE A 44 -11.95 -9.93 -7.17
N ALA A 45 -11.69 -9.67 -8.46
CA ALA A 45 -10.96 -10.60 -9.32
C ALA A 45 -9.54 -10.84 -8.81
N ALA A 46 -8.80 -9.79 -8.47
CA ALA A 46 -7.46 -9.89 -7.89
C ALA A 46 -7.45 -10.70 -6.60
N MET A 47 -8.41 -10.48 -5.69
CA MET A 47 -8.52 -11.29 -4.47
C MET A 47 -8.80 -12.76 -4.75
N ARG A 48 -9.65 -13.08 -5.74
CA ARG A 48 -9.91 -14.47 -6.13
C ARG A 48 -8.69 -15.14 -6.74
N ILE A 49 -7.97 -14.43 -7.61
CA ILE A 49 -6.71 -14.90 -8.20
C ILE A 49 -5.68 -15.14 -7.10
N ALA A 50 -5.50 -14.20 -6.18
CA ALA A 50 -4.54 -14.34 -5.08
C ALA A 50 -4.86 -15.52 -4.15
N LYS A 51 -6.14 -15.87 -3.97
CA LYS A 51 -6.57 -16.98 -3.11
C LYS A 51 -6.31 -18.36 -3.74
N ASP A 52 -6.40 -18.47 -5.06
CA ASP A 52 -6.23 -19.73 -5.79
C ASP A 52 -5.63 -19.45 -7.18
N PRO A 53 -4.34 -19.07 -7.25
CA PRO A 53 -3.71 -18.61 -8.48
C PRO A 53 -3.67 -19.71 -9.55
N ALA A 54 -3.40 -20.95 -9.14
CA ALA A 54 -3.33 -22.12 -10.01
C ALA A 54 -4.65 -22.36 -10.76
N ARG A 55 -5.81 -22.20 -10.10
CA ARG A 55 -7.12 -22.31 -10.75
C ARG A 55 -7.33 -21.30 -11.89
N TYR A 56 -6.65 -20.16 -11.85
CA TYR A 56 -6.72 -19.11 -12.87
C TYR A 56 -5.54 -19.13 -13.84
N GLY A 57 -4.73 -20.20 -13.84
CA GLY A 57 -3.60 -20.38 -14.77
C GLY A 57 -2.29 -19.73 -14.34
N PHE A 58 -2.21 -19.25 -13.09
CA PHE A 58 -0.96 -18.76 -12.51
C PHE A 58 -0.28 -19.89 -11.74
N THR A 59 0.37 -20.79 -12.47
CA THR A 59 1.04 -21.98 -11.90
C THR A 59 2.50 -21.77 -11.58
N ASP A 60 3.17 -20.87 -12.30
CA ASP A 60 4.61 -20.63 -12.21
C ASP A 60 4.89 -19.26 -11.57
N ILE A 61 4.30 -19.01 -10.40
CA ILE A 61 4.58 -17.79 -9.62
C ILE A 61 5.88 -17.99 -8.85
N GLU A 62 6.91 -17.24 -9.21
CA GLU A 62 8.09 -17.04 -8.36
C GLU A 62 7.75 -15.99 -7.30
N TYR A 63 7.67 -16.43 -6.05
CA TYR A 63 7.50 -15.53 -4.91
C TYR A 63 8.86 -15.02 -4.46
N ASP A 64 8.98 -13.71 -4.31
CA ASP A 64 10.12 -13.11 -3.64
C ASP A 64 10.16 -13.56 -2.18
N ASP A 65 11.36 -13.85 -1.67
CA ASP A 65 11.54 -14.14 -0.25
C ASP A 65 11.08 -12.95 0.60
N PRO A 66 10.42 -13.20 1.75
CA PRO A 66 10.06 -12.13 2.65
C PRO A 66 11.32 -11.39 3.11
N LEU A 67 11.25 -10.06 3.11
CA LEU A 67 12.32 -9.21 3.61
C LEU A 67 12.60 -9.55 5.08
N ASN A 68 13.75 -10.16 5.35
CA ASN A 68 14.22 -10.48 6.70
C ASN A 68 14.72 -9.19 7.37
N LEU A 69 13.80 -8.45 7.98
CA LEU A 69 14.06 -7.18 8.64
C LEU A 69 13.70 -7.26 10.12
N ASP A 70 14.50 -6.62 10.96
CA ASP A 70 14.16 -6.31 12.34
C ASP A 70 13.68 -4.86 12.45
N THR A 71 12.80 -4.60 13.43
CA THR A 71 12.32 -3.25 13.71
C THR A 71 12.91 -2.72 15.01
N VAL A 72 13.64 -1.61 14.92
CA VAL A 72 14.19 -0.88 16.07
C VAL A 72 13.44 0.44 16.27
N LYS A 73 13.29 0.85 17.53
CA LYS A 73 12.64 2.14 17.88
C LYS A 73 13.70 3.20 18.16
N LEU A 74 13.71 4.26 17.34
CA LEU A 74 14.61 5.38 17.57
C LEU A 74 14.04 6.36 18.59
N LYS A 75 14.85 6.66 19.62
CA LYS A 75 14.49 7.64 20.68
C LYS A 75 14.70 9.09 20.25
N ARG A 76 15.55 9.33 19.25
CA ARG A 76 15.94 10.67 18.80
C ARG A 76 15.94 10.76 17.27
N PRO A 77 15.63 11.94 16.71
CA PRO A 77 15.78 12.18 15.28
C PRO A 77 17.21 11.92 14.84
N THR A 78 17.37 11.08 13.82
CA THR A 78 18.68 10.67 13.32
C THR A 78 18.71 10.76 11.79
N GLU A 79 19.85 11.14 11.24
CA GLU A 79 20.07 11.19 9.80
C GLU A 79 20.08 9.76 9.21
N VAL A 80 19.41 9.58 8.08
CA VAL A 80 19.30 8.28 7.40
C VAL A 80 20.66 7.72 7.00
N LYS A 81 21.62 8.57 6.60
CA LYS A 81 22.99 8.13 6.30
C LYS A 81 23.71 7.53 7.51
N VAL A 82 23.47 8.07 8.70
CA VAL A 82 24.06 7.55 9.95
C VAL A 82 23.44 6.20 10.28
N LEU A 83 22.12 6.08 10.13
CA LEU A 83 21.41 4.82 10.35
C LEU A 83 21.83 3.73 9.36
N ALA A 84 21.93 4.05 8.07
CA ALA A 84 22.39 3.13 7.04
C ALA A 84 23.81 2.59 7.35
N ARG A 85 24.72 3.49 7.74
CA ARG A 85 26.07 3.11 8.15
C ARG A 85 26.08 2.21 9.38
N ALA A 86 25.27 2.53 10.38
CA ALA A 86 25.14 1.71 11.59
C ALA A 86 24.55 0.33 11.31
N ALA A 87 23.63 0.25 10.33
CA ALA A 87 23.02 -0.98 9.86
C ALA A 87 23.88 -1.77 8.84
N GLY A 88 25.06 -1.26 8.46
CA GLY A 88 25.97 -1.93 7.53
C GLY A 88 25.49 -2.00 6.08
N VAL A 89 24.51 -1.17 5.69
CA VAL A 89 23.92 -1.16 4.33
C VAL A 89 24.13 0.17 3.62
N SER A 90 23.97 0.18 2.30
CA SER A 90 23.98 1.41 1.54
C SER A 90 22.78 2.30 1.89
N TYR A 91 22.92 3.61 1.62
CA TYR A 91 21.82 4.56 1.79
C TYR A 91 20.57 4.17 0.98
N ARG A 92 20.78 3.59 -0.22
CA ARG A 92 19.69 3.18 -1.11
C ARG A 92 18.93 1.98 -0.54
N GLU A 93 19.64 0.93 -0.16
CA GLU A 93 19.04 -0.27 0.46
C GLU A 93 18.29 0.09 1.76
N PHE A 94 18.87 0.97 2.58
CA PHE A 94 18.21 1.42 3.80
C PHE A 94 16.88 2.15 3.51
N LYS A 95 16.84 2.96 2.44
CA LYS A 95 15.63 3.65 1.97
C LYS A 95 14.58 2.70 1.40
N GLU A 96 15.02 1.64 0.71
CA GLU A 96 14.14 0.58 0.19
C GLU A 96 13.48 -0.20 1.34
N MET A 97 14.21 -0.46 2.43
CA MET A 97 13.67 -1.07 3.65
C MET A 97 12.72 -0.15 4.43
N ASN A 98 12.84 1.17 4.24
CA ASN A 98 12.11 2.20 4.99
C ASN A 98 11.44 3.23 4.06
N PRO A 99 10.46 2.82 3.22
CA PRO A 99 9.84 3.72 2.25
C PRO A 99 9.06 4.88 2.90
N SER A 100 8.67 4.74 4.17
CA SER A 100 8.08 5.81 4.97
C SER A 100 9.03 6.99 5.23
N LEU A 101 10.35 6.78 5.14
CA LEU A 101 11.38 7.81 5.26
C LEU A 101 11.55 8.56 3.94
N THR A 102 10.66 9.53 3.72
CA THR A 102 10.68 10.38 2.53
C THR A 102 11.81 11.40 2.53
N ARG A 103 12.31 11.78 3.71
CA ARG A 103 13.36 12.80 3.91
C ARG A 103 14.73 12.18 4.21
N TRP A 104 15.75 13.03 4.30
CA TRP A 104 17.12 12.66 4.65
C TRP A 104 17.32 12.32 6.13
N SER A 105 16.34 12.61 6.98
CA SER A 105 16.32 12.27 8.41
C SER A 105 14.99 11.64 8.80
N THR A 106 14.98 10.95 9.95
CA THR A 106 13.73 10.54 10.59
C THR A 106 12.92 11.78 11.01
N PRO A 107 11.57 11.69 11.11
CA PRO A 107 10.73 12.82 11.48
C PRO A 107 11.17 13.47 12.81
N PRO A 108 11.44 14.79 12.84
CA PRO A 108 12.04 15.44 14.01
C PRO A 108 11.08 15.57 15.19
N TYR A 109 9.78 15.51 14.94
CA TYR A 109 8.71 15.66 15.92
C TYR A 109 8.16 14.33 16.44
N MET A 110 8.71 13.20 15.99
CA MET A 110 8.20 11.88 16.35
C MET A 110 9.21 11.13 17.23
N HIS A 111 8.75 10.63 18.36
CA HIS A 111 9.51 9.75 19.24
C HIS A 111 9.16 8.30 18.94
N ASN A 112 10.12 7.38 19.16
CA ASN A 112 9.95 5.94 18.94
C ASN A 112 9.58 5.59 17.49
N VAL A 113 10.19 6.30 16.53
CA VAL A 113 10.00 6.00 15.10
C VAL A 113 10.46 4.56 14.86
N PRO A 114 9.58 3.67 14.36
CA PRO A 114 9.97 2.33 13.98
C PRO A 114 10.82 2.40 12.72
N ILE A 115 11.97 1.75 12.75
CA ILE A 115 12.93 1.71 11.66
C ILE A 115 13.27 0.27 11.39
N ASN A 116 13.16 -0.12 10.14
CA ASN A 116 13.55 -1.43 9.67
C ASN A 116 15.06 -1.44 9.41
N VAL A 117 15.73 -2.46 9.92
CA VAL A 117 17.13 -2.74 9.70
C VAL A 117 17.27 -4.19 9.21
N PRO A 118 18.37 -4.54 8.52
CA PRO A 118 18.66 -5.94 8.23
C PRO A 118 18.61 -6.74 9.52
N LYS A 119 18.03 -7.94 9.45
CA LYS A 119 18.02 -8.86 10.58
C LYS A 119 19.45 -9.10 11.06
N GLY A 120 19.69 -8.90 12.36
CA GLY A 120 20.98 -9.23 12.96
C GLY A 120 21.15 -10.74 13.06
N GLU A 121 22.39 -11.24 12.92
CA GLU A 121 22.75 -12.55 13.47
C GLU A 121 22.82 -12.50 15.00
#